data_AF-A0A396HL24-F1
#
_entry.id   AF-A0A396HL24-F1
#
_cell.length_a   1.000
_cell.length_b   1.000
_cell.length_c   1.000
_cell.angle_alpha   90.00
_cell.angle_beta   90.00
_cell.angle_gamma   90.00
#
_symmetry.space_group_name_H-M   'P 1'
#
loop_
_entity.id
_entity.type
_entity.pdbx_description
1 polymer ?
#
loop_
_entity_poly.entity_id
_entity_poly.type
_entity_poly.pdbx_seq_one_letter_code
_entity_poly.pdbx_strand_id
1 'polypeptide(L)'
;MFYLLLEMKILEENAGALTNFEVLDFLRAKGASKDPSRVLAKVAMSEYKVYDYLVKTPAGSQTRESVKEYFTAIKQHDLSEAEVLNVLNIRPASEVEIYHVNHRRL
;
A
#
# COMPACT_ATOMS: atom_id res chain seq x y z
N MET A 1 21.25 31.76 -21.18
CA MET A 1 20.46 31.69 -19.94
C MET A 1 20.45 30.23 -19.51
N PHE A 2 21.29 29.91 -18.53
CA PHE A 2 21.61 28.57 -18.04
C PHE A 2 20.35 27.86 -17.54
N TYR A 3 19.75 26.99 -18.35
CA TYR A 3 18.96 25.90 -17.80
C TYR A 3 19.97 24.90 -17.26
N LEU A 4 20.22 24.93 -15.94
CA LEU A 4 20.84 23.80 -15.27
C LEU A 4 20.05 22.56 -15.67
N LEU A 5 20.69 21.65 -16.39
CA LEU A 5 20.22 20.29 -16.56
C LEU A 5 20.15 19.71 -15.14
N LEU A 6 18.96 19.71 -14.54
CA LEU A 6 18.71 18.94 -13.34
C LEU A 6 18.75 17.47 -13.76
N GLU A 7 19.93 16.87 -13.69
CA GLU A 7 20.09 15.43 -13.87
C GLU A 7 19.44 14.73 -12.68
N MET A 8 18.29 14.11 -12.92
CA MET A 8 17.65 13.22 -11.96
C MET A 8 18.53 11.98 -11.80
N LYS A 9 19.02 11.75 -10.57
CA LYS A 9 19.77 10.55 -10.20
C LYS A 9 18.97 9.73 -9.21
N ILE A 10 18.93 8.42 -9.41
CA ILE A 10 18.35 7.49 -8.45
C ILE A 10 19.37 7.32 -7.33
N LEU A 11 19.00 7.73 -6.11
CA LEU A 11 19.87 7.61 -4.93
C LEU A 11 19.72 6.25 -4.25
N GLU A 12 18.50 5.71 -4.25
CA GLU A 12 18.15 4.44 -3.63
C GLU A 12 17.07 3.76 -4.48
N GLU A 13 17.29 2.49 -4.82
CA GLU A 13 16.38 1.71 -5.67
C GLU A 13 15.17 1.17 -4.89
N ASN A 14 15.35 0.83 -3.61
CA ASN A 14 14.31 0.32 -2.74
C ASN A 14 14.41 0.95 -1.36
N ALA A 15 13.76 2.10 -1.20
CA ALA A 15 13.72 2.86 0.06
C ALA A 15 12.81 2.24 1.13
N GLY A 16 12.07 1.18 0.80
CA GLY A 16 11.15 0.51 1.71
C GLY A 16 9.88 0.02 1.03
N ALA A 17 9.20 -0.90 1.71
CA ALA A 17 7.95 -1.46 1.24
C ALA A 17 6.75 -0.62 1.71
N LEU A 18 5.76 -0.45 0.84
CA LEU A 18 4.53 0.29 1.13
C LEU A 18 3.35 -0.67 1.23
N THR A 19 2.47 -0.43 2.21
CA THR A 19 1.22 -1.17 2.36
C THR A 19 0.19 -0.72 1.33
N ASN A 20 -0.70 -1.63 0.93
CA ASN A 20 -1.83 -1.31 0.05
C ASN A 20 -2.72 -0.20 0.65
N PHE A 21 -2.80 -0.13 1.98
CA PHE A 21 -3.50 0.94 2.68
C PHE A 21 -2.80 2.30 2.52
N GLU A 22 -1.49 2.38 2.71
CA GLU A 22 -0.74 3.64 2.54
C GLU A 22 -0.79 4.16 1.10
N VAL A 23 -0.69 3.26 0.11
CA VAL A 23 -0.86 3.64 -1.29
C VAL A 23 -2.27 4.16 -1.54
N LEU A 24 -3.29 3.51 -0.99
CA LEU A 24 -4.68 3.95 -1.13
C LEU A 24 -4.92 5.31 -0.45
N ASP A 25 -4.40 5.50 0.77
CA ASP A 25 -4.51 6.75 1.53
C ASP A 25 -3.81 7.90 0.82
N PHE A 26 -2.62 7.65 0.26
CA PHE A 26 -1.89 8.61 -0.58
C PHE A 26 -2.69 9.01 -1.83
N LEU A 27 -3.27 8.05 -2.53
CA LEU A 27 -4.09 8.31 -3.71
C LEU A 27 -5.34 9.14 -3.34
N ARG A 28 -6.00 8.83 -2.22
CA ARG A 28 -7.14 9.62 -1.69
C ARG A 28 -6.72 11.05 -1.38
N ALA A 29 -5.58 11.25 -0.70
CA ALA A 29 -5.04 12.57 -0.39
C ALA A 29 -4.69 13.38 -1.65
N LYS A 30 -4.28 12.71 -2.73
CA LYS A 30 -4.04 13.32 -4.05
C LYS A 30 -5.32 13.70 -4.80
N GLY A 31 -6.49 13.29 -4.32
CA GLY A 31 -7.79 13.54 -4.93
C GLY A 31 -8.30 12.40 -5.81
N ALA A 32 -7.73 11.19 -5.70
CA ALA A 32 -8.32 10.01 -6.31
C ALA A 32 -9.63 9.68 -5.57
N SER A 33 -10.75 9.86 -6.27
CA SER A 33 -12.08 9.48 -5.80
C SER A 33 -12.85 8.76 -6.91
N LYS A 34 -13.94 8.09 -6.53
CA LYS A 34 -14.96 7.60 -7.44
C LYS A 34 -15.91 8.71 -7.92
N ASP A 35 -15.86 9.87 -7.29
CA ASP A 35 -16.74 10.99 -7.62
C ASP A 35 -16.50 11.54 -9.04
N PRO A 36 -17.53 12.06 -9.71
CA PRO A 36 -17.38 12.72 -11.01
C PRO A 36 -16.39 13.90 -10.98
N SER A 37 -16.20 14.51 -9.80
CA SER A 37 -15.23 15.59 -9.57
C SER A 37 -13.76 15.13 -9.66
N ARG A 38 -13.50 13.82 -9.76
CA ARG A 38 -12.15 13.25 -9.91
C ARG A 38 -11.38 13.82 -11.11
N VAL A 39 -12.08 14.30 -12.14
CA VAL A 39 -11.48 14.93 -13.32
C VAL A 39 -10.69 16.21 -12.97
N LEU A 40 -11.00 16.84 -11.84
CA LEU A 40 -10.30 18.04 -11.35
C LEU A 40 -8.99 17.71 -10.60
N ALA A 41 -8.81 16.47 -10.18
CA ALA A 41 -7.61 16.07 -9.46
C ALA A 41 -6.44 15.84 -10.43
N LYS A 42 -5.23 16.26 -10.03
CA LYS A 42 -3.99 16.03 -10.79
C LYS A 42 -3.47 14.60 -10.61
N VAL A 43 -4.34 13.62 -10.81
CA VAL A 43 -4.06 12.19 -10.66
C VAL A 43 -3.95 11.58 -12.05
N ALA A 44 -2.87 10.84 -12.29
CA ALA A 44 -2.64 10.20 -13.58
C ALA A 44 -3.62 9.05 -13.80
N MET A 45 -3.90 8.70 -15.06
CA MET A 45 -4.78 7.57 -15.39
C MET A 45 -4.25 6.23 -14.86
N SER A 46 -2.93 6.06 -14.77
CA SER A 46 -2.30 4.89 -14.14
C SER A 46 -2.63 4.80 -12.65
N GLU A 47 -2.62 5.94 -11.94
CA GLU A 47 -2.93 6.02 -10.52
C GLU A 47 -4.42 5.73 -10.25
N TYR A 48 -5.33 6.15 -11.13
CA TYR A 48 -6.74 5.77 -11.03
C TYR A 48 -6.97 4.26 -11.17
N LYS A 49 -6.24 3.58 -12.07
CA LYS A 49 -6.34 2.12 -12.19
C LYS A 49 -5.90 1.42 -10.91
N VAL A 50 -4.82 1.89 -10.29
CA VAL A 50 -4.35 1.38 -9.00
C VAL A 50 -5.37 1.65 -7.90
N TYR A 51 -5.92 2.88 -7.84
CA TYR A 51 -6.98 3.22 -6.89
C TYR A 51 -8.20 2.30 -7.03
N ASP A 52 -8.72 2.12 -8.25
CA ASP A 52 -9.89 1.29 -8.51
C ASP A 52 -9.66 -0.18 -8.15
N TYR A 53 -8.43 -0.67 -8.28
CA TYR A 53 -8.02 -1.99 -7.81
C TYR A 53 -8.00 -2.03 -6.28
N LEU A 54 -7.24 -1.14 -5.63
CA LEU A 54 -7.03 -1.14 -4.18
C LEU A 54 -8.33 -0.95 -3.39
N VAL A 55 -9.27 -0.14 -3.88
CA VAL A 55 -10.59 0.02 -3.25
C VAL A 55 -11.39 -1.29 -3.21
N LYS A 56 -11.16 -2.22 -4.15
CA LYS A 56 -11.81 -3.54 -4.16
C LYS A 56 -11.07 -4.58 -3.30
N THR A 57 -9.85 -4.28 -2.88
CA THR A 57 -9.06 -5.13 -1.98
C THR A 57 -9.41 -4.84 -0.51
N PRO A 58 -8.93 -5.66 0.46
CA PRO A 58 -9.14 -5.42 1.89
C PRO A 58 -8.72 -4.02 2.37
N ALA A 59 -7.74 -3.40 1.71
CA ALA A 59 -7.27 -2.05 1.97
C ALA A 59 -8.38 -0.98 1.89
N GLY A 60 -9.39 -1.18 1.03
CA GLY A 60 -10.52 -0.27 0.93
C GLY A 60 -11.36 -0.15 2.21
N SER A 61 -11.41 -1.22 3.00
CA SER A 61 -12.18 -1.33 4.25
C SER A 61 -11.36 -1.09 5.52
N GLN A 62 -10.05 -1.01 5.41
CA GLN A 62 -9.16 -0.78 6.55
C GLN A 62 -9.23 0.68 7.00
N THR A 63 -9.11 0.91 8.31
CA THR A 63 -8.90 2.24 8.88
C THR A 63 -7.48 2.37 9.43
N ARG A 64 -7.04 3.61 9.65
CA ARG A 64 -5.69 3.89 10.18
C ARG A 64 -5.50 3.25 11.56
N GLU A 65 -6.57 3.18 12.35
CA GLU A 65 -6.60 2.56 13.67
C GLU A 65 -6.38 1.05 13.56
N SER A 66 -7.12 0.36 12.68
CA SER A 66 -6.95 -1.08 12.47
C SER A 66 -5.55 -1.46 12.00
N VAL A 67 -4.94 -0.65 11.13
CA VAL A 67 -3.56 -0.85 10.67
C VAL A 67 -2.57 -0.69 11.83
N LYS A 68 -2.76 0.33 12.69
CA LYS A 68 -1.91 0.58 13.85
C LYS A 68 -2.03 -0.52 14.91
N GLU A 69 -3.24 -1.00 15.17
CA GLU A 69 -3.49 -2.13 16.07
C GLU A 69 -2.80 -3.39 15.55
N TYR A 70 -2.91 -3.67 14.24
CA TYR A 70 -2.22 -4.78 13.60
C TYR A 70 -0.69 -4.72 13.80
N PHE A 71 -0.05 -3.58 13.49
CA PHE A 71 1.38 -3.41 13.71
C PHE A 71 1.78 -3.51 15.18
N THR A 72 0.87 -3.21 16.11
CA THR A 72 1.13 -3.34 17.55
C THR A 72 1.03 -4.80 18.00
N ALA A 73 0.02 -5.54 17.51
CA ALA A 73 -0.17 -6.95 17.81
C ALA A 73 0.96 -7.81 17.22
N ILE A 74 1.37 -7.52 15.99
CA ILE A 74 2.37 -8.34 15.29
C ILE A 74 3.79 -8.18 15.81
N LYS A 75 4.09 -7.07 16.52
CA LYS A 75 5.38 -6.89 17.22
C LYS A 75 5.66 -7.95 18.28
N GLN A 76 4.62 -8.65 18.75
CA GLN A 76 4.77 -9.78 19.68
C GLN A 76 5.20 -11.07 18.97
N HIS A 77 5.18 -11.09 17.64
CA HIS A 77 5.54 -12.23 16.80
C HIS A 77 6.81 -11.94 16.00
N ASP A 78 7.68 -12.95 15.87
CA ASP A 78 8.91 -12.86 15.09
C ASP A 78 8.63 -13.13 13.61
N LEU A 79 8.02 -12.13 12.93
CA LEU A 79 7.71 -12.17 11.51
C LEU A 79 8.58 -11.17 10.75
N SER A 80 8.98 -11.53 9.53
CA SER A 80 9.71 -10.61 8.67
C SER A 80 8.82 -9.46 8.19
N GLU A 81 9.41 -8.32 7.84
CA GLU A 81 8.66 -7.16 7.34
C GLU A 81 7.80 -7.50 6.11
N ALA A 82 8.28 -8.41 5.25
CA ALA A 82 7.54 -8.91 4.09
C ALA A 82 6.33 -9.77 4.47
N GLU A 83 6.44 -10.60 5.51
CA GLU A 83 5.32 -11.42 6.01
C GLU A 83 4.26 -10.53 6.67
N VAL A 84 4.70 -9.57 7.50
CA VAL A 84 3.82 -8.55 8.11
C VAL A 84 3.07 -7.77 7.03
N LEU A 85 3.78 -7.32 5.99
CA LEU A 85 3.19 -6.59 4.88
C LEU A 85 2.16 -7.43 4.12
N ASN A 86 2.50 -8.69 3.81
CA ASN A 86 1.63 -9.57 3.04
C ASN A 86 0.36 -9.94 3.81
N VAL A 87 0.46 -10.22 5.11
CA VAL A 87 -0.70 -10.52 5.95
C VAL A 87 -1.64 -9.31 6.03
N LEU A 88 -1.10 -8.10 6.17
CA LEU A 88 -1.91 -6.87 6.17
C LEU A 88 -2.62 -6.63 4.83
N ASN A 89 -1.92 -6.88 3.71
CA ASN A 89 -2.41 -6.62 2.37
C ASN A 89 -3.47 -7.63 1.90
N ILE A 90 -3.27 -8.92 2.22
CA ILE A 90 -4.17 -10.02 1.81
C ILE A 90 -5.37 -10.13 2.76
N ARG A 91 -5.19 -9.78 4.05
CA ARG A 91 -6.15 -10.04 5.12
C ARG A 91 -6.73 -11.47 5.01
N PRO A 92 -5.92 -12.49 5.35
CA PRO A 92 -6.38 -13.87 5.25
C PRO A 92 -7.63 -14.07 6.11
N ALA A 93 -8.71 -14.58 5.51
CA ALA A 93 -9.96 -14.87 6.19
C ALA A 93 -10.01 -16.31 6.74
N SER A 94 -9.09 -17.16 6.29
CA SER A 94 -8.97 -18.56 6.67
C SER A 94 -7.53 -18.92 7.03
N GLU A 95 -7.38 -19.89 7.92
CA GLU A 95 -6.08 -20.44 8.32
C GLU A 95 -5.27 -20.94 7.11
N VAL A 96 -5.94 -21.49 6.10
CA VAL A 96 -5.34 -21.98 4.84
C VAL A 96 -4.62 -20.87 4.07
N GLU A 97 -5.14 -19.64 4.12
CA GLU A 97 -4.54 -18.49 3.44
C GLU A 97 -3.32 -17.96 4.19
N ILE A 98 -3.26 -18.15 5.52
CA ILE A 98 -2.09 -17.80 6.35
C ILE A 98 -0.89 -18.66 5.98
N TYR A 99 -1.10 -19.96 5.70
CA TYR A 99 -0.04 -20.87 5.26
C TYR A 99 0.57 -20.49 3.90
N HIS A 100 -0.20 -19.85 3.01
CA HIS A 100 0.34 -19.34 1.73
C HIS A 100 1.23 -18.12 1.91
N VAL A 101 1.04 -17.33 2.98
CA VAL A 101 1.81 -16.11 3.23
C VAL A 101 3.11 -16.40 3.99
N ASN A 102 3.08 -17.32 4.96
CA ASN A 102 4.26 -17.73 5.73
C ASN A 102 5.10 -18.75 4.96
N HIS A 103 6.16 -18.29 4.29
CA HIS A 103 7.07 -19.17 3.55
C HIS A 103 8.09 -19.93 4.44
N ARG A 104 8.04 -19.78 5.78
CA ARG A 104 9.02 -20.35 6.74
C ARG A 104 8.61 -21.67 7.42
N ARG A 105 7.77 -22.50 6.80
CA ARG A 105 7.56 -23.90 7.25
C ARG A 105 7.59 -24.89 6.10
N LEU A 106 8.78 -25.09 5.53
CA LEU A 106 9.28 -26.37 5.03
C LEU A 106 10.74 -26.50 5.42
#